data_AF-A0A355S2H6-F1
#
_entry.id   AF-A0A355S2H6-F1
#
_cell.length_a   1.000
_cell.length_b   1.000
_cell.length_c   1.000
_cell.angle_alpha   90.00
_cell.angle_beta   90.00
_cell.angle_gamma   90.00
#
_symmetry.space_group_name_H-M   'P 1'
#
loop_
_entity.id
_entity.type
_entity.pdbx_description
1 polymer ?
#
loop_
_entity_poly.entity_id
_entity_poly.type
_entity_poly.pdbx_seq_one_letter_code
_entity_poly.pdbx_strand_id
1 'polypeptide(L)' 'QAWAVIKGREYVLPDDVKELAKDVLGHRIIIKPEVKLRGLTSEDVLTNILRQVHIPVVRRYV' A
#
# COMPACT_ATOMS: atom_id res chain seq x y z
N GLN A 1 -9.81 9.17 1.48
CA GLN A 1 -10.93 9.95 0.90
C GLN A 1 -10.43 11.19 0.17
N ALA A 2 -9.62 12.06 0.79
CA ALA A 2 -9.08 13.26 0.13
C ALA A 2 -8.47 12.99 -1.27
N TRP A 3 -7.66 11.93 -1.40
CA TRP A 3 -7.05 11.57 -2.68
C TRP A 3 -8.06 11.18 -3.78
N ALA A 4 -9.13 10.48 -3.42
CA ALA A 4 -10.21 10.16 -4.35
C ALA A 4 -10.96 11.41 -4.81
N VAL A 5 -11.24 12.34 -3.88
CA VAL A 5 -11.91 13.62 -4.17
C VAL A 5 -11.06 14.48 -5.10
N ILE A 6 -9.74 14.58 -4.85
CA ILE A 6 -8.80 15.25 -5.75
C ILE A 6 -8.84 14.64 -7.15
N LYS A 7 -9.05 13.32 -7.26
CA LYS A 7 -9.23 12.58 -8.51
C LYS A 7 -10.68 12.60 -9.05
N GLY A 8 -11.56 13.45 -8.51
CA GLY A 8 -12.94 13.63 -8.99
C GLY A 8 -13.89 12.47 -8.66
N ARG A 9 -13.54 11.60 -7.71
CA ARG A 9 -14.37 10.46 -7.28
C ARG A 9 -14.91 10.68 -5.87
N GLU A 10 -16.14 10.23 -5.64
CA GLU A 10 -16.80 10.36 -4.33
C GLU A 10 -16.42 9.24 -3.34
N TYR A 11 -15.76 8.19 -3.82
CA TYR A 11 -15.37 7.04 -3.00
C TYR A 11 -13.95 6.57 -3.28
N VAL A 12 -13.35 5.94 -2.27
CA VAL A 12 -11.98 5.42 -2.31
C VAL A 12 -11.94 4.10 -3.06
N LEU A 13 -10.99 3.98 -3.99
CA LEU A 13 -10.65 2.73 -4.64
C LEU A 13 -9.45 2.07 -3.92
N PRO A 14 -9.29 0.74 -4.03
CA PRO A 14 -8.10 0.05 -3.53
C PRO A 14 -6.79 0.65 -4.06
N ASP A 15 -6.79 1.13 -5.31
CA ASP A 15 -5.61 1.74 -5.92
C ASP A 15 -5.18 3.04 -5.23
N ASP A 16 -6.12 3.83 -4.71
CA ASP A 16 -5.80 5.04 -3.93
C ASP A 16 -5.00 4.69 -2.67
N VAL A 17 -5.35 3.58 -2.03
CA VAL A 17 -4.66 3.11 -0.83
C VAL A 17 -3.28 2.61 -1.20
N LYS A 18 -3.14 1.84 -2.29
CA LYS A 18 -1.87 1.30 -2.75
C LYS A 18 -0.89 2.40 -3.17
N GLU A 19 -1.38 3.45 -3.83
CA GLU A 19 -0.57 4.59 -4.28
C GLU A 19 0.05 5.35 -3.10
N LEU A 20 -0.74 5.59 -2.06
CA LEU A 20 -0.29 6.35 -0.88
C LEU A 20 0.43 5.50 0.17
N ALA A 21 0.39 4.17 0.04
CA ALA A 21 0.89 3.27 1.07
C ALA A 21 2.37 3.53 1.39
N LYS A 22 3.22 3.75 0.38
CA LYS A 22 4.66 4.01 0.57
C LYS A 22 4.92 5.28 1.35
N ASP A 23 4.29 6.38 0.96
CA ASP A 23 4.49 7.68 1.59
C ASP A 23 4.00 7.68 3.05
N VAL A 24 2.89 6.98 3.32
CA VAL A 24 2.25 6.96 4.65
C VAL A 24 2.90 5.94 5.59
N LEU A 25 3.29 4.76 5.09
CA LEU A 25 3.75 3.64 5.92
C LEU A 25 5.26 3.39 5.84
N GLY A 26 5.94 3.84 4.80
CA GLY A 26 7.37 3.51 4.57
C GLY A 26 8.29 3.93 5.71
N HIS A 27 8.02 5.08 6.34
CA HIS A 27 8.76 5.57 7.50
C HIS A 27 8.26 4.99 8.84
N ARG A 28 7.17 4.23 8.84
CA ARG A 28 6.56 3.61 10.03
C ARG A 28 7.00 2.17 10.25
N ILE A 29 7.75 1.60 9.32
CA ILE A 29 8.27 0.23 9.39
C ILE A 29 9.68 0.27 9.97
N ILE A 30 9.87 -0.44 11.08
CA ILE A 30 11.18 -0.61 11.70
C ILE A 30 11.83 -1.87 11.14
N ILE A 31 12.89 -1.68 10.35
CA ILE A 31 13.71 -2.78 9.84
C ILE A 31 14.82 -3.11 10.83
N LYS A 32 15.02 -4.41 11.08
CA LYS A 32 16.14 -4.87 11.92
C LYS A 32 17.49 -4.48 11.29
N PRO A 33 18.49 -4.06 12.06
CA PRO A 33 19.79 -3.62 11.53
C PRO A 33 20.44 -4.65 10.59
N GLU A 34 20.41 -5.93 10.97
CA GLU A 34 20.92 -7.07 10.18
C GLU A 34 20.32 -7.18 8.76
N VAL A 35 19.07 -6.76 8.60
CA VAL A 35 18.34 -6.77 7.32
C VAL A 35 18.69 -5.54 6.50
N LYS A 36 18.81 -4.37 7.15
CA LYS A 36 19.22 -3.12 6.50
C LYS A 36 20.63 -3.21 5.90
N LEU A 37 21.54 -3.92 6.58
CA LEU A 37 22.90 -4.19 6.07
C LEU A 37 22.92 -5.00 4.77
N ARG A 38 21.86 -5.77 4.49
CA ARG A 38 21.69 -6.52 3.24
C ARG A 38 21.05 -5.68 2.13
N GLY A 39 20.85 -4.38 2.36
CA GLY A 39 20.28 -3.44 1.40
C GLY A 39 18.75 -3.46 1.31
N LEU A 40 18.05 -4.21 2.16
CA LEU A 40 16.59 -4.25 2.15
C LEU A 40 16.01 -2.99 2.82
N THR A 41 15.11 -2.30 2.11
CA THR A 41 14.45 -1.09 2.60
C THR A 41 13.02 -1.36 3.08
N SER A 42 12.45 -0.44 3.85
CA SER A 42 11.04 -0.49 4.23
C SER A 42 10.10 -0.41 3.03
N GLU A 43 10.50 0.30 1.97
CA GLU A 43 9.76 0.36 0.71
C GLU A 43 9.74 -0.98 -0.02
N ASP A 44 10.84 -1.75 0.02
CA ASP A 44 10.89 -3.09 -0.57
C ASP A 44 9.94 -4.04 0.16
N VAL A 45 9.97 -4.01 1.49
CA VAL A 45 9.05 -4.80 2.33
C VAL A 45 7.60 -4.47 1.99
N LEU A 46 7.26 -3.18 1.98
CA LEU A 46 5.91 -2.73 1.71
C LEU A 46 5.45 -3.07 0.29
N THR A 47 6.33 -2.91 -0.71
CA THR A 47 6.05 -3.30 -2.10
C THR A 47 5.72 -4.78 -2.21
N ASN A 48 6.46 -5.63 -1.51
CA ASN A 48 6.21 -7.08 -1.49
C ASN A 48 4.88 -7.42 -0.82
N ILE A 49 4.56 -6.79 0.31
CA ILE A 49 3.27 -6.98 1.00
C ILE A 49 2.11 -6.59 0.09
N LEU A 50 2.17 -5.41 -0.54
CA LEU A 50 1.10 -4.90 -1.42
C LEU A 50 0.87 -5.79 -2.66
N ARG A 51 1.89 -6.53 -3.12
CA ARG A 51 1.77 -7.52 -4.19
C ARG A 51 1.07 -8.81 -3.75
N GLN A 52 1.20 -9.19 -2.48
CA GLN A 52 0.60 -10.41 -1.93
C GLN A 52 -0.86 -10.22 -1.51
N VAL A 53 -1.26 -9.00 -1.16
CA VAL A 53 -2.63 -8.69 -0.75
C VAL A 53 -3.54 -8.54 -1.96
N HIS A 54 -4.46 -9.49 -2.11
CA HIS A 54 -5.48 -9.49 -3.16
C HIS A 54 -6.52 -8.40 -2.92
N ILE A 55 -6.99 -7.78 -4.00
CA ILE A 55 -8.13 -6.86 -3.93
C ILE A 55 -9.40 -7.71 -3.77
N PRO A 56 -10.26 -7.41 -2.79
CA PRO A 56 -11.53 -8.13 -2.64
C PRO A 56 -12.40 -7.90 -3.87
N VAL A 57 -12.69 -8.96 -4.62
CA VAL A 57 -13.70 -8.95 -5.68
C VAL A 57 -15.04 -9.29 -5.05
N VAL A 58 -15.95 -8.32 -4.97
CA VAL A 58 -17.34 -8.62 -4.59
C VAL A 58 -17.95 -9.39 -5.75
N ARG A 59 -18.04 -10.72 -5.64
CA ARG A 59 -18.93 -11.50 -6.51
C ARG A 59 -20.35 -11.06 -6.19
N ARG A 60 -20.89 -10.17 -7.02
CA ARG A 60 -22.32 -9.89 -7.03
C ARG A 60 -22.99 -11.16 -7.55
N TYR A 61 -23.55 -11.98 -6.64
CA TYR A 61 -24.46 -13.04 -7.03
C TYR A 61 -25.69 -12.35 -7.61
N VAL A 62 -25.88 -12.51 -8.92
CA VAL A 62 -27.14 -12.24 -9.61
C VAL A 62 -28.05 -13.42 -9.40
#